data_AF-A0AA47P3A3-F1
#
_entry.id   AF-A0AA47P3A3-F1
#
_cell.length_a   1.000
_cell.length_b   1.000
_cell.length_c   1.000
_cell.angle_alpha   90.00
_cell.angle_beta   90.00
_cell.angle_gamma   90.00
#
_symmetry.space_group_name_H-M   'P 1'
#
loop_
_entity.id
_entity.type
_entity.pdbx_description
1 polymer ?
#
loop_
_entity_poly.entity_id
_entity_poly.type
_entity_poly.pdbx_seq_one_letter_code
_entity_poly.pdbx_strand_id
1 'polypeptide(L)'
;MEPKWKLIKEPAQAAKVFKENLLKEHASGTPLRMKMDVSDSEEDRERDLLLFYKRQQEWACPLHCILVGDVAVGEGVMRYFLTTVISKLQFGFSLDLGGMARTLLFEGEPDHLVPAASEALIESNLFRVAGRMLAHSFLHDGPHVTGLSPAVIHVLFNGDPEMATVVTEDCPDLHIRSIIKLVCNVKETLSGKNYCLGKYNNLYGLDSSLNKKNLHRNRRTQFQIFPCLGIFQQSPTQIGDGYITNFYSMQTMRQIKQLRKGLKDVMVWPLLTSRPDVVPLLFPKMAEMQFTPQMLLQKITWPVEDSDDEDFDLESTCRITGFLRMFIETGTLAQLLTFWVGWEMLPPELRVEISGGTLPTSSTCYDPVQCEKMDFIVRIQCSLIFQ
;
A
#
# COMPACT_ATOMS: atom_id res chain seq x y z
N MET A 1 15.07 -13.20 -29.42
CA MET A 1 15.69 -13.72 -28.17
C MET A 1 14.69 -13.49 -27.05
N GLU A 2 14.45 -14.50 -26.21
CA GLU A 2 13.55 -14.33 -25.06
C GLU A 2 14.19 -13.42 -24.01
N PRO A 3 13.44 -12.51 -23.35
CA PRO A 3 14.01 -11.60 -22.36
C PRO A 3 14.65 -12.35 -21.19
N LYS A 4 15.90 -12.00 -20.82
CA LYS A 4 16.68 -12.71 -19.78
C LYS A 4 15.94 -12.88 -18.45
N TRP A 5 15.17 -11.86 -18.04
CA TRP A 5 14.42 -11.88 -16.77
C TRP A 5 13.37 -13.00 -16.69
N LYS A 6 12.85 -13.49 -17.83
CA LYS A 6 11.90 -14.60 -17.86
C LYS A 6 12.53 -15.93 -17.42
N LEU A 7 13.83 -16.09 -17.65
CA LEU A 7 14.58 -17.32 -17.36
C LEU A 7 15.10 -17.39 -15.92
N ILE A 8 15.06 -16.28 -15.19
CA ILE A 8 15.57 -16.19 -13.82
C ILE A 8 14.60 -16.89 -12.87
N LYS A 9 15.06 -17.89 -12.11
CA LYS A 9 14.20 -18.63 -11.16
C LYS A 9 13.66 -17.74 -10.06
N GLU A 10 14.53 -16.97 -9.40
CA GLU A 10 14.17 -16.14 -8.25
C GLU A 10 13.31 -14.93 -8.66
N PRO A 11 12.08 -14.76 -8.11
CA PRO A 11 11.17 -13.68 -8.52
C PRO A 11 11.73 -12.29 -8.25
N ALA A 12 12.38 -12.08 -7.09
CA ALA A 12 12.98 -10.78 -6.76
C ALA A 12 14.09 -10.38 -7.74
N GLN A 13 14.93 -11.34 -8.11
CA GLN A 13 15.99 -11.11 -9.09
C GLN A 13 15.43 -10.90 -10.51
N ALA A 14 14.38 -11.62 -10.89
CA ALA A 14 13.69 -11.43 -12.16
C ALA A 14 13.09 -10.01 -12.26
N ALA A 15 12.41 -9.56 -11.20
CA ALA A 15 11.85 -8.22 -11.10
C ALA A 15 12.95 -7.15 -11.17
N LYS A 16 14.04 -7.32 -10.42
CA LYS A 16 15.19 -6.40 -10.45
C LYS A 16 15.74 -6.23 -11.87
N VAL A 17 16.06 -7.34 -12.55
CA VAL A 17 16.59 -7.29 -13.93
C VAL A 17 15.58 -6.69 -14.91
N PHE A 18 14.28 -6.96 -14.74
CA PHE A 18 13.24 -6.32 -15.57
C PHE A 18 13.26 -4.80 -15.41
N LYS A 19 13.22 -4.30 -14.16
CA LYS A 19 13.19 -2.87 -13.86
C LYS A 19 14.44 -2.16 -14.34
N GLU A 20 15.62 -2.73 -14.08
CA GLU A 20 16.89 -2.16 -14.55
C GLU A 20 16.94 -2.03 -16.08
N ASN A 21 16.46 -3.04 -16.81
CA ASN A 21 16.42 -2.97 -18.27
C ASN A 21 15.45 -1.89 -18.76
N LEU A 22 14.26 -1.82 -18.13
CA LEU A 22 13.24 -0.82 -18.48
C LEU A 22 13.75 0.61 -18.21
N LEU A 23 14.36 0.86 -17.05
CA LEU A 23 14.94 2.17 -16.73
C LEU A 23 16.10 2.52 -17.66
N LYS A 24 16.96 1.55 -18.01
CA LYS A 24 18.07 1.76 -18.96
C LYS A 24 17.58 2.11 -20.36
N GLU A 25 16.51 1.46 -20.83
CA GLU A 25 15.90 1.73 -22.14
C GLU A 25 15.35 3.17 -22.23
N HIS A 26 14.84 3.70 -21.11
CA HIS A 26 14.25 5.04 -21.05
C HIS A 26 15.15 6.11 -20.41
N ALA A 27 16.43 5.80 -20.14
CA ALA A 27 17.35 6.70 -19.44
C ALA A 27 17.60 8.03 -20.16
N SER A 28 17.54 8.05 -21.50
CA SER A 28 17.68 9.25 -22.32
C SER A 28 16.37 10.00 -22.56
N GLY A 29 15.26 9.52 -22.01
CA GLY A 29 13.95 10.15 -22.14
C GLY A 29 13.85 11.47 -21.39
N THR A 30 12.72 12.18 -21.57
CA THR A 30 12.49 13.45 -20.86
C THR A 30 12.31 13.17 -19.37
N PRO A 31 13.13 13.75 -18.47
CA PRO A 31 13.01 13.47 -17.05
C PRO A 31 11.67 13.91 -16.47
N LEU A 32 11.11 13.07 -15.59
CA LEU A 32 9.90 13.35 -14.84
C LEU A 32 10.25 14.32 -13.72
N ARG A 33 9.78 15.56 -13.81
CA ARG A 33 10.09 16.59 -12.81
C ARG A 33 8.92 16.78 -11.86
N MET A 34 9.16 16.52 -10.58
CA MET A 34 8.24 16.81 -9.50
C MET A 34 8.86 17.84 -8.56
N LYS A 35 8.14 18.93 -8.32
CA LYS A 35 8.48 19.95 -7.34
C LYS A 35 7.50 19.82 -6.18
N MET A 36 8.00 19.81 -4.96
CA MET A 36 7.17 19.77 -3.76
C MET A 36 7.67 20.85 -2.80
N ASP A 37 6.84 21.85 -2.54
CA ASP A 37 7.19 22.92 -1.61
C ASP A 37 6.81 22.49 -0.20
N VAL A 38 7.75 22.50 0.73
CA VAL A 38 7.53 22.08 2.12
C VAL A 38 6.75 23.14 2.89
N SER A 39 6.78 24.39 2.43
CA SER A 39 6.03 25.49 3.04
C SER A 39 4.54 25.49 2.66
N ASP A 40 4.18 24.75 1.60
CA ASP A 40 2.79 24.62 1.17
C ASP A 40 1.95 23.82 2.16
N SER A 41 0.64 24.11 2.16
CA SER A 41 -0.34 23.34 2.92
C SER A 41 -0.29 21.85 2.52
N GLU A 42 -0.67 20.95 3.42
CA GLU A 42 -0.74 19.52 3.08
C GLU A 42 -1.67 19.25 1.90
N GLU A 43 -2.81 19.95 1.83
CA GLU A 43 -3.75 19.81 0.72
C GLU A 43 -3.14 20.22 -0.63
N ASP A 44 -2.40 21.32 -0.67
CA ASP A 44 -1.80 21.81 -1.93
C ASP A 44 -0.70 20.87 -2.41
N ARG A 45 0.14 20.37 -1.49
CA ARG A 45 1.14 19.33 -1.80
C ARG A 45 0.49 18.07 -2.36
N GLU A 46 -0.62 17.64 -1.78
CA GLU A 46 -1.37 16.49 -2.27
C GLU A 46 -2.02 16.75 -3.65
N ARG A 47 -2.52 17.97 -3.91
CA ARG A 47 -3.08 18.34 -5.22
C ARG A 47 -2.01 18.24 -6.30
N ASP A 48 -0.84 18.79 -6.05
CA ASP A 48 0.29 18.74 -6.99
C ASP A 48 0.75 17.32 -7.26
N LEU A 49 0.81 16.50 -6.21
CA LEU A 49 1.11 15.08 -6.32
C LEU A 49 0.08 14.34 -7.17
N LEU A 50 -1.22 14.58 -6.97
CA LEU A 50 -2.27 13.98 -7.82
C LEU A 50 -2.21 14.51 -9.26
N LEU A 51 -1.94 15.80 -9.46
CA LEU A 51 -1.78 16.40 -10.78
C LEU A 51 -0.58 15.82 -11.53
N PHE A 52 0.52 15.53 -10.85
CA PHE A 52 1.68 14.85 -11.41
C PHE A 52 1.27 13.49 -11.98
N TYR A 53 0.64 12.64 -11.17
CA TYR A 53 0.21 11.29 -11.60
C TYR A 53 -0.99 11.26 -12.56
N LYS A 54 -1.75 12.34 -12.69
CA LYS A 54 -2.82 12.46 -13.70
C LYS A 54 -2.28 12.65 -15.12
N ARG A 55 -1.08 13.21 -15.29
CA ARG A 55 -0.46 13.46 -16.60
C ARG A 55 -0.18 12.15 -17.33
N GLN A 56 -0.21 12.17 -18.66
CA GLN A 56 0.36 11.07 -19.45
C GLN A 56 1.86 11.31 -19.58
N GLN A 57 2.66 10.35 -19.16
CA GLN A 57 4.11 10.44 -19.11
C GLN A 57 4.73 9.08 -19.47
N GLU A 58 5.99 9.08 -19.88
CA GLU A 58 6.81 7.87 -19.95
C GLU A 58 7.40 7.61 -18.56
N TRP A 59 6.70 6.81 -17.76
CA TRP A 59 6.98 6.63 -16.34
C TRP A 59 8.31 5.91 -16.02
N ALA A 60 8.98 5.35 -17.03
CA ALA A 60 10.30 4.75 -16.90
C ALA A 60 11.46 5.74 -17.12
N CYS A 61 11.16 7.00 -17.48
CA CYS A 61 12.16 8.06 -17.58
C CYS A 61 12.72 8.43 -16.20
N PRO A 62 13.93 9.03 -16.14
CA PRO A 62 14.54 9.47 -14.88
C PRO A 62 13.61 10.39 -14.08
N LEU A 63 13.41 10.07 -12.79
CA LEU A 63 12.59 10.85 -11.86
C LEU A 63 13.47 11.86 -11.11
N HIS A 64 13.18 13.14 -11.28
CA HIS A 64 13.85 14.23 -10.57
C HIS A 64 12.85 14.95 -9.66
N CYS A 65 13.03 14.74 -8.35
CA CYS A 65 12.24 15.39 -7.31
C CYS A 65 13.03 16.55 -6.70
N ILE A 66 12.35 17.68 -6.47
CA ILE A 66 12.93 18.86 -5.81
C ILE A 66 12.03 19.23 -4.63
N LEU A 67 12.61 19.29 -3.42
CA LEU A 67 11.95 19.86 -2.25
C LEU A 67 12.30 21.35 -2.16
N VAL A 68 11.29 22.20 -2.04
CA VAL A 68 11.48 23.66 -2.01
C VAL A 68 11.25 24.15 -0.60
N GLY A 69 12.12 25.05 -0.14
CA GLY A 69 12.22 25.43 1.27
C GLY A 69 13.22 24.59 2.06
N ASP A 70 13.85 23.59 1.43
CA ASP A 70 14.92 22.76 1.99
C ASP A 70 16.09 22.64 0.98
N VAL A 71 17.31 22.38 1.44
CA VAL A 71 18.52 22.24 0.60
C VAL A 71 18.73 20.79 0.12
N ALA A 72 17.78 19.91 0.39
CA ALA A 72 17.88 18.49 0.09
C ALA A 72 17.92 18.22 -1.43
N VAL A 73 18.94 17.48 -1.86
CA VAL A 73 19.11 16.98 -3.25
C VAL A 73 19.55 15.52 -3.23
N GLY A 74 19.21 14.76 -4.27
CA GLY A 74 19.61 13.36 -4.45
C GLY A 74 18.53 12.32 -4.11
N GLU A 75 18.95 11.07 -3.94
CA GLU A 75 18.09 9.89 -3.74
C GLU A 75 17.14 9.99 -2.55
N GLY A 76 17.53 10.68 -1.47
CA GLY A 76 16.66 10.88 -0.30
C GLY A 76 15.40 11.67 -0.62
N VAL A 77 15.47 12.60 -1.57
CA VAL A 77 14.30 13.39 -2.02
C VAL A 77 13.34 12.51 -2.82
N MET A 78 13.86 11.65 -3.69
CA MET A 78 13.05 10.70 -4.44
C MET A 78 12.39 9.68 -3.51
N ARG A 79 13.13 9.19 -2.51
CA ARG A 79 12.60 8.31 -1.47
C ARG A 79 11.47 8.98 -0.70
N TYR A 80 11.69 10.18 -0.17
CA TYR A 80 10.65 10.94 0.52
C TYR A 80 9.39 11.12 -0.35
N PHE A 81 9.56 11.43 -1.63
CA PHE A 81 8.47 11.54 -2.58
C PHE A 81 7.69 10.23 -2.73
N LEU A 82 8.35 9.12 -3.07
CA LEU A 82 7.69 7.81 -3.23
C LEU A 82 7.08 7.34 -1.90
N THR A 83 7.71 7.69 -0.78
CA THR A 83 7.17 7.44 0.56
C THR A 83 5.87 8.17 0.82
N THR A 84 5.85 9.44 0.49
CA THR A 84 4.65 10.26 0.60
C THR A 84 3.55 9.69 -0.29
N VAL A 85 3.87 9.30 -1.52
CA VAL A 85 2.92 8.73 -2.48
C VAL A 85 2.22 7.48 -1.94
N ILE A 86 2.99 6.48 -1.49
CA ILE A 86 2.37 5.24 -1.00
C ILE A 86 1.72 5.43 0.38
N SER A 87 2.26 6.31 1.24
CA SER A 87 1.59 6.70 2.50
C SER A 87 0.19 7.26 2.26
N LYS A 88 0.02 8.13 1.24
CA LYS A 88 -1.30 8.66 0.89
C LYS A 88 -2.24 7.60 0.29
N LEU A 89 -1.72 6.59 -0.39
CA LEU A 89 -2.54 5.44 -0.80
C LEU A 89 -2.97 4.55 0.37
N GLN A 90 -2.08 4.34 1.35
CA GLN A 90 -2.32 3.45 2.50
C GLN A 90 -3.24 4.10 3.55
N PHE A 91 -3.04 5.39 3.83
CA PHE A 91 -3.67 6.08 4.98
C PHE A 91 -4.61 7.22 4.58
N GLY A 92 -4.68 7.53 3.28
CA GLY A 92 -5.58 8.53 2.71
C GLY A 92 -4.95 9.90 2.45
N PHE A 93 -5.71 10.69 1.71
CA PHE A 93 -5.42 12.09 1.38
C PHE A 93 -6.19 13.00 2.32
N SER A 94 -5.56 14.07 2.78
CA SER A 94 -6.21 15.17 3.53
C SER A 94 -7.17 15.97 2.64
N LEU A 95 -7.01 15.92 1.32
CA LEU A 95 -7.97 16.48 0.36
C LEU A 95 -9.37 15.89 0.54
N ASP A 96 -10.36 16.76 0.81
CA ASP A 96 -11.76 16.37 0.82
C ASP A 96 -12.33 16.32 -0.61
N LEU A 97 -12.33 15.12 -1.20
CA LEU A 97 -12.92 14.85 -2.52
C LEU A 97 -14.29 14.14 -2.41
N GLY A 98 -14.81 13.94 -1.19
CA GLY A 98 -15.96 13.06 -0.92
C GLY A 98 -16.93 13.52 0.17
N GLY A 99 -16.71 14.68 0.79
CA GLY A 99 -17.41 15.16 1.98
C GLY A 99 -16.97 14.46 3.27
N MET A 100 -15.74 13.93 3.32
CA MET A 100 -15.15 13.27 4.49
C MET A 100 -13.84 13.95 4.84
N ALA A 101 -13.50 14.01 6.13
CA ALA A 101 -12.27 14.66 6.61
C ALA A 101 -10.97 14.09 5.99
N ARG A 102 -11.02 12.88 5.40
CA ARG A 102 -9.96 12.28 4.58
C ARG A 102 -10.57 11.52 3.41
N THR A 103 -9.89 11.53 2.27
CA THR A 103 -10.23 10.70 1.12
C THR A 103 -9.40 9.42 1.12
N LEU A 104 -10.07 8.28 1.29
CA LEU A 104 -9.47 6.95 1.18
C LEU A 104 -9.73 6.38 -0.22
N LEU A 105 -8.68 5.84 -0.85
CA LEU A 105 -8.83 5.07 -2.09
C LEU A 105 -9.03 3.58 -1.79
N PHE A 106 -8.53 3.11 -0.65
CA PHE A 106 -8.71 1.74 -0.19
C PHE A 106 -9.29 1.76 1.23
N GLU A 107 -10.26 0.89 1.49
CA GLU A 107 -11.02 0.79 2.73
C GLU A 107 -11.06 -0.67 3.18
N GLY A 108 -11.20 -0.89 4.49
CA GLY A 108 -11.29 -2.24 5.06
C GLY A 108 -10.28 -2.49 6.17
N GLU A 109 -10.21 -3.74 6.60
CA GLU A 109 -9.25 -4.20 7.62
C GLU A 109 -7.89 -4.55 6.96
N PRO A 110 -6.79 -4.60 7.74
CA PRO A 110 -5.51 -5.13 7.29
C PRO A 110 -5.64 -6.47 6.56
N ASP A 111 -4.91 -6.65 5.46
CA ASP A 111 -4.98 -7.81 4.56
C ASP A 111 -6.32 -8.01 3.84
N HIS A 112 -7.25 -7.06 3.99
CA HIS A 112 -8.58 -7.07 3.36
C HIS A 112 -8.95 -5.70 2.77
N LEU A 113 -7.95 -4.88 2.42
CA LEU A 113 -8.20 -3.58 1.82
C LEU A 113 -8.81 -3.73 0.42
N VAL A 114 -9.94 -3.06 0.18
CA VAL A 114 -10.65 -3.03 -1.10
C VAL A 114 -10.77 -1.60 -1.63
N PRO A 115 -10.81 -1.39 -2.95
CA PRO A 115 -11.06 -0.08 -3.55
C PRO A 115 -12.37 0.56 -3.03
N ALA A 116 -12.30 1.82 -2.62
CA ALA A 116 -13.45 2.55 -2.10
C ALA A 116 -14.61 2.63 -3.12
N ALA A 117 -15.84 2.49 -2.64
CA ALA A 117 -17.05 2.52 -3.46
C ALA A 117 -17.56 3.96 -3.69
N SER A 118 -16.70 4.83 -4.25
CA SER A 118 -17.03 6.24 -4.48
C SER A 118 -17.01 6.61 -5.97
N GLU A 119 -18.17 7.02 -6.49
CA GLU A 119 -18.31 7.43 -7.90
C GLU A 119 -17.45 8.66 -8.21
N ALA A 120 -17.29 9.60 -7.27
CA ALA A 120 -16.44 10.78 -7.45
C ALA A 120 -14.97 10.40 -7.72
N LEU A 121 -14.48 9.35 -7.06
CA LEU A 121 -13.11 8.84 -7.24
C LEU A 121 -12.97 8.11 -8.59
N ILE A 122 -14.02 7.39 -9.02
CA ILE A 122 -14.09 6.72 -10.33
C ILE A 122 -14.11 7.77 -11.46
N GLU A 123 -15.02 8.74 -11.41
CA GLU A 123 -15.15 9.80 -12.40
C GLU A 123 -13.86 10.63 -12.54
N SER A 124 -13.19 10.86 -11.40
CA SER A 124 -11.89 11.55 -11.35
C SER A 124 -10.69 10.70 -11.79
N ASN A 125 -10.92 9.44 -12.18
CA ASN A 125 -9.90 8.45 -12.57
C ASN A 125 -8.82 8.22 -11.50
N LEU A 126 -9.15 8.37 -10.22
CA LEU A 126 -8.17 8.30 -9.14
C LEU A 126 -7.64 6.87 -8.92
N PHE A 127 -8.39 5.84 -9.28
CA PHE A 127 -7.87 4.48 -9.26
C PHE A 127 -6.83 4.24 -10.35
N ARG A 128 -6.93 4.92 -11.50
CA ARG A 128 -5.86 4.89 -12.52
C ARG A 128 -4.61 5.59 -12.01
N VAL A 129 -4.79 6.73 -11.32
CA VAL A 129 -3.71 7.45 -10.65
C VAL A 129 -3.04 6.55 -9.59
N ALA A 130 -3.81 5.86 -8.75
CA ALA A 130 -3.29 4.91 -7.77
C ALA A 130 -2.50 3.77 -8.44
N GLY A 131 -2.98 3.24 -9.57
CA GLY A 131 -2.26 2.22 -10.32
C GLY A 131 -0.91 2.72 -10.84
N ARG A 132 -0.83 3.99 -11.27
CA ARG A 132 0.45 4.61 -11.66
C ARG A 132 1.37 4.77 -10.46
N MET A 133 0.86 5.27 -9.34
CA MET A 133 1.61 5.45 -8.09
C MET A 133 2.23 4.13 -7.59
N LEU A 134 1.43 3.06 -7.54
CA LEU A 134 1.87 1.72 -7.13
C LEU A 134 2.98 1.19 -8.04
N ALA A 135 2.77 1.23 -9.35
CA ALA A 135 3.75 0.72 -10.31
C ALA A 135 5.01 1.59 -10.36
N HIS A 136 4.88 2.91 -10.23
CA HIS A 136 6.01 3.83 -10.27
C HIS A 136 6.87 3.67 -9.02
N SER A 137 6.26 3.53 -7.84
CA SER A 137 6.98 3.17 -6.62
C SER A 137 7.74 1.87 -6.80
N PHE A 138 7.07 0.80 -7.24
CA PHE A 138 7.72 -0.49 -7.49
C PHE A 138 8.86 -0.41 -8.52
N LEU A 139 8.68 0.36 -9.59
CA LEU A 139 9.68 0.56 -10.64
C LEU A 139 10.98 1.18 -10.10
N HIS A 140 10.87 2.09 -9.14
CA HIS A 140 12.00 2.81 -8.53
C HIS A 140 12.43 2.24 -7.17
N ASP A 141 12.15 0.97 -6.90
CA ASP A 141 12.49 0.30 -5.63
C ASP A 141 11.94 1.04 -4.39
N GLY A 142 10.84 1.74 -4.61
CA GLY A 142 10.07 2.39 -3.59
C GLY A 142 9.21 1.39 -2.81
N PRO A 143 8.48 1.91 -1.84
CA PRO A 143 7.51 1.15 -1.03
C PRO A 143 6.32 0.53 -1.75
N HIS A 144 5.56 -0.25 -0.99
CA HIS A 144 4.37 -0.94 -1.43
C HIS A 144 3.18 -0.59 -0.55
N VAL A 145 1.99 -0.52 -1.16
CA VAL A 145 0.74 -0.65 -0.40
C VAL A 145 0.66 -2.08 0.08
N THR A 146 0.40 -2.27 1.36
CA THR A 146 0.36 -3.59 1.98
C THR A 146 -1.06 -3.96 2.39
N GLY A 147 -1.37 -5.26 2.31
CA GLY A 147 -2.63 -5.80 2.78
C GLY A 147 -3.84 -5.49 1.91
N LEU A 148 -3.65 -5.39 0.59
CA LEU A 148 -4.77 -5.50 -0.34
C LEU A 148 -5.42 -6.88 -0.22
N SER A 149 -6.75 -6.90 -0.30
CA SER A 149 -7.53 -8.13 -0.28
C SER A 149 -7.06 -9.10 -1.38
N PRO A 150 -6.86 -10.40 -1.08
CA PRO A 150 -6.51 -11.42 -2.07
C PRO A 150 -7.51 -11.51 -3.23
N ALA A 151 -8.80 -11.25 -2.96
CA ALA A 151 -9.83 -11.20 -3.99
C ALA A 151 -9.58 -10.04 -4.98
N VAL A 152 -9.09 -8.89 -4.49
CA VAL A 152 -8.77 -7.73 -5.35
C VAL A 152 -7.63 -8.10 -6.28
N ILE A 153 -6.59 -8.71 -5.73
CA ILE A 153 -5.40 -9.13 -6.48
C ILE A 153 -5.80 -10.17 -7.54
N HIS A 154 -6.59 -11.18 -7.17
CA HIS A 154 -7.09 -12.20 -8.11
C HIS A 154 -7.80 -11.57 -9.31
N VAL A 155 -8.79 -10.70 -9.05
CA VAL A 155 -9.55 -10.04 -10.13
C VAL A 155 -8.68 -9.07 -10.90
N LEU A 156 -7.76 -8.36 -10.24
CA LEU A 156 -6.83 -7.42 -10.89
C LEU A 156 -6.00 -8.11 -11.97
N PHE A 157 -5.57 -9.35 -11.77
CA PHE A 157 -4.76 -10.13 -12.72
C PHE A 157 -5.56 -11.09 -13.63
N ASN A 158 -6.82 -10.73 -13.93
CA ASN A 158 -7.73 -11.47 -14.83
C ASN A 158 -8.23 -12.81 -14.27
N GLY A 159 -8.14 -13.01 -12.96
CA GLY A 159 -8.94 -14.03 -12.29
C GLY A 159 -10.42 -13.75 -12.49
N ASP A 160 -11.19 -14.81 -12.70
CA ASP A 160 -12.65 -14.72 -12.77
C ASP A 160 -13.19 -14.21 -11.42
N PRO A 161 -13.96 -13.10 -11.39
CA PRO A 161 -14.60 -12.61 -10.17
C PRO A 161 -15.46 -13.66 -9.46
N GLU A 162 -16.07 -14.58 -10.20
CA GLU A 162 -16.90 -15.65 -9.62
C GLU A 162 -16.05 -16.71 -8.90
N MET A 163 -14.77 -16.80 -9.23
CA MET A 163 -13.81 -17.73 -8.63
C MET A 163 -12.96 -17.08 -7.54
N ALA A 164 -13.15 -15.79 -7.28
CA ALA A 164 -12.45 -15.09 -6.23
C ALA A 164 -12.90 -15.63 -4.86
N THR A 165 -11.94 -16.03 -4.02
CA THR A 165 -12.26 -16.37 -2.62
C THR A 165 -12.46 -15.07 -1.85
N VAL A 166 -13.72 -14.71 -1.62
CA VAL A 166 -14.10 -13.50 -0.87
C VAL A 166 -14.56 -13.89 0.54
N VAL A 167 -14.01 -13.23 1.55
CA VAL A 167 -14.35 -13.44 2.97
C VAL A 167 -15.12 -12.25 3.53
N THR A 168 -15.69 -12.40 4.73
CA THR A 168 -16.49 -11.33 5.35
C THR A 168 -15.69 -10.06 5.64
N GLU A 169 -14.39 -10.19 5.83
CA GLU A 169 -13.43 -9.12 6.13
C GLU A 169 -13.18 -8.24 4.89
N ASP A 170 -13.38 -8.76 3.68
CA ASP A 170 -13.30 -7.99 2.43
C ASP A 170 -14.46 -6.98 2.25
N CYS A 171 -15.46 -7.02 3.14
CA CYS A 171 -16.53 -6.04 3.18
C CYS A 171 -16.18 -4.91 4.16
N PRO A 172 -15.86 -3.68 3.71
CA PRO A 172 -15.48 -2.60 4.62
C PRO A 172 -16.64 -2.07 5.48
N ASP A 173 -17.89 -2.29 5.05
CA ASP A 173 -19.08 -1.83 5.75
C ASP A 173 -19.44 -2.77 6.92
N LEU A 174 -19.23 -2.28 8.15
CA LEU A 174 -19.52 -3.03 9.38
C LEU A 174 -21.00 -3.42 9.53
N HIS A 175 -21.92 -2.61 9.00
CA HIS A 175 -23.34 -2.91 9.04
C HIS A 175 -23.67 -4.05 8.08
N ILE A 176 -23.14 -4.01 6.86
CA ILE A 176 -23.31 -5.10 5.88
C ILE A 176 -22.65 -6.38 6.41
N ARG A 177 -21.45 -6.32 7.01
CA ARG A 177 -20.82 -7.47 7.68
C ARG A 177 -21.73 -8.07 8.75
N SER A 178 -22.36 -7.23 9.56
CA SER A 178 -23.28 -7.68 10.61
C SER A 178 -24.51 -8.39 10.04
N ILE A 179 -25.06 -7.87 8.94
CA ILE A 179 -26.17 -8.50 8.21
C ILE A 179 -25.73 -9.86 7.64
N ILE A 180 -24.57 -9.92 6.98
CA ILE A 180 -24.02 -11.17 6.42
C ILE A 180 -23.86 -12.21 7.53
N LYS A 181 -23.22 -11.85 8.66
CA LYS A 181 -23.04 -12.74 9.81
C LYS A 181 -24.37 -13.24 10.37
N LEU A 182 -25.37 -12.37 10.49
CA LEU A 182 -26.72 -12.74 10.95
C LEU A 182 -27.36 -13.78 9.99
N VAL A 183 -27.29 -13.54 8.69
CA VAL A 183 -27.85 -14.45 7.67
C VAL A 183 -27.13 -15.80 7.68
N CYS A 184 -25.80 -15.82 7.82
CA CYS A 184 -25.01 -17.05 7.91
C CYS A 184 -25.34 -17.85 9.18
N ASN A 185 -25.42 -17.21 10.34
CA ASN A 185 -25.78 -17.88 11.60
C ASN A 185 -27.21 -18.47 11.56
N VAL A 186 -28.13 -17.77 10.88
CA VAL A 186 -29.49 -18.26 10.68
C VAL A 186 -29.52 -19.49 9.77
N LYS A 187 -28.65 -19.57 8.75
CA LYS A 187 -28.52 -20.78 7.91
C LYS A 187 -28.01 -21.99 8.69
N GLU A 188 -27.00 -21.81 9.54
CA GLU A 188 -26.50 -22.90 10.40
C GLU A 188 -27.60 -23.41 11.33
N THR A 189 -28.38 -22.49 11.91
CA THR A 189 -29.52 -22.81 12.79
C THR A 189 -30.68 -23.49 12.05
N LEU A 190 -30.95 -23.10 10.79
CA LEU A 190 -32.02 -23.66 9.95
C LEU A 190 -31.65 -25.00 9.29
N SER A 191 -30.35 -25.32 9.15
CA SER A 191 -29.92 -26.65 8.67
C SER A 191 -30.35 -27.79 9.60
N GLY A 192 -30.74 -27.46 10.86
CA GLY A 192 -31.30 -28.40 11.81
C GLY A 192 -32.84 -28.44 11.89
N LYS A 193 -33.59 -27.46 11.36
CA LYS A 193 -35.07 -27.42 11.42
C LYS A 193 -35.70 -26.60 10.27
N ASN A 194 -36.54 -27.26 9.49
CA ASN A 194 -37.40 -26.65 8.46
C ASN A 194 -38.43 -25.68 9.07
N TYR A 195 -38.19 -24.38 8.98
CA TYR A 195 -39.22 -23.35 9.19
C TYR A 195 -39.20 -22.30 8.07
N CYS A 196 -40.40 -21.99 7.55
CA CYS A 196 -40.62 -21.04 6.47
C CYS A 196 -40.30 -19.60 6.89
N LEU A 197 -39.67 -18.86 5.97
CA LEU A 197 -39.14 -17.49 6.09
C LEU A 197 -40.23 -16.39 6.19
N GLY A 198 -41.34 -16.63 6.89
CA GLY A 198 -42.46 -15.68 7.00
C GLY A 198 -42.34 -14.64 8.13
N LYS A 199 -41.30 -14.71 8.98
CA LYS A 199 -41.22 -13.90 10.21
C LYS A 199 -40.17 -12.78 10.21
N TYR A 200 -39.28 -12.70 9.23
CA TYR A 200 -38.19 -11.72 9.24
C TYR A 200 -38.57 -10.30 8.79
N ASN A 201 -39.68 -10.13 8.05
CA ASN A 201 -40.17 -8.80 7.67
C ASN A 201 -40.62 -7.94 8.87
N ASN A 202 -40.99 -8.57 9.98
CA ASN A 202 -41.58 -7.88 11.13
C ASN A 202 -40.57 -7.44 12.19
N LEU A 203 -39.30 -7.90 12.15
CA LEU A 203 -38.31 -7.58 13.20
C LEU A 203 -37.54 -6.27 12.95
N TYR A 204 -37.50 -5.78 11.71
CA TYR A 204 -36.79 -4.55 11.33
C TYR A 204 -37.70 -3.45 10.78
N GLY A 205 -39.02 -3.58 10.89
CA GLY A 205 -39.94 -2.57 10.36
C GLY A 205 -39.78 -2.32 8.86
N LEU A 206 -39.36 -3.33 8.09
CA LEU A 206 -39.44 -3.32 6.63
C LEU A 206 -40.90 -3.56 6.26
N ASP A 207 -41.70 -2.52 6.46
CA ASP A 207 -43.10 -2.50 6.07
C ASP A 207 -43.16 -2.76 4.55
N SER A 208 -43.94 -3.76 4.17
CA SER A 208 -44.32 -4.10 2.79
C SER A 208 -45.00 -2.94 2.03
N SER A 209 -45.13 -1.77 2.67
CA SER A 209 -45.72 -0.53 2.17
C SER A 209 -44.72 0.63 2.05
N LEU A 210 -43.42 0.38 1.79
CA LEU A 210 -42.49 1.42 1.33
C LEU A 210 -42.89 1.90 -0.07
N ASN A 211 -43.91 2.75 -0.08
CA ASN A 211 -44.52 3.40 -1.22
C ASN A 211 -43.44 4.17 -1.98
N LYS A 212 -43.33 3.92 -3.30
CA LYS A 212 -42.34 4.45 -4.26
C LYS A 212 -42.10 5.97 -4.20
N LYS A 213 -42.92 6.73 -3.47
CA LYS A 213 -42.90 8.19 -3.39
C LYS A 213 -41.94 8.76 -2.33
N ASN A 214 -41.58 8.02 -1.28
CA ASN A 214 -40.67 8.54 -0.23
C ASN A 214 -39.18 8.24 -0.48
N LEU A 215 -38.87 7.42 -1.49
CA LEU A 215 -37.52 7.03 -1.88
C LEU A 215 -36.93 7.95 -2.97
N HIS A 216 -37.28 9.24 -2.95
CA HIS A 216 -36.68 10.25 -3.84
C HIS A 216 -35.70 11.17 -3.11
N ARG A 217 -35.56 11.04 -1.78
CA ARG A 217 -34.82 12.01 -0.97
C ARG A 217 -33.40 11.59 -0.56
N ASN A 218 -32.97 10.35 -0.84
CA ASN A 218 -31.64 9.89 -0.46
C ASN A 218 -31.04 8.96 -1.52
N ARG A 219 -30.27 9.53 -2.46
CA ARG A 219 -29.66 8.80 -3.59
C ARG A 219 -28.51 7.86 -3.15
N ARG A 220 -27.91 8.05 -1.97
CA ARG A 220 -26.82 7.20 -1.45
C ARG A 220 -27.30 5.81 -1.01
N THR A 221 -28.44 5.72 -0.34
CA THR A 221 -29.01 4.43 0.11
C THR A 221 -29.64 3.62 -1.04
N GLN A 222 -30.03 4.29 -2.12
CA GLN A 222 -30.69 3.63 -3.25
C GLN A 222 -29.74 2.74 -4.07
N PHE A 223 -28.46 3.08 -4.18
CA PHE A 223 -27.48 2.24 -4.89
C PHE A 223 -26.88 1.11 -4.02
N GLN A 224 -26.88 1.28 -2.70
CA GLN A 224 -26.38 0.27 -1.77
C GLN A 224 -27.44 -0.78 -1.39
N ILE A 225 -28.72 -0.40 -1.34
CA ILE A 225 -29.81 -1.27 -0.84
C ILE A 225 -30.56 -2.00 -1.97
N PHE A 226 -30.66 -1.42 -3.19
CA PHE A 226 -31.37 -2.08 -4.29
C PHE A 226 -30.77 -3.41 -4.78
N PRO A 227 -29.44 -3.60 -4.82
CA PRO A 227 -28.86 -4.91 -5.14
C PRO A 227 -29.26 -5.95 -4.09
N CYS A 228 -29.39 -5.56 -2.82
CA CYS A 228 -29.80 -6.43 -1.73
C CYS A 228 -31.31 -6.79 -1.78
N LEU A 229 -32.17 -5.89 -2.27
CA LEU A 229 -33.62 -6.12 -2.41
C LEU A 229 -33.99 -7.00 -3.61
N GLY A 230 -33.24 -6.94 -4.71
CA GLY A 230 -33.50 -7.75 -5.91
C GLY A 230 -33.30 -9.27 -5.71
N ILE A 231 -32.60 -9.68 -4.65
CA ILE A 231 -32.24 -11.08 -4.39
C ILE A 231 -33.17 -11.73 -3.35
N PHE A 232 -34.04 -10.96 -2.67
CA PHE A 232 -35.08 -11.53 -1.79
C PHE A 232 -36.18 -12.31 -2.54
N GLN A 233 -36.15 -12.33 -3.88
CA GLN A 233 -37.01 -13.18 -4.71
C GLN A 233 -36.42 -14.55 -5.05
N GLN A 234 -35.19 -14.88 -4.63
CA GLN A 234 -34.54 -16.15 -4.95
C GLN A 234 -34.30 -17.03 -3.71
N SER A 235 -34.27 -18.35 -3.94
CA SER A 235 -34.33 -19.38 -2.90
C SER A 235 -33.15 -19.37 -1.90
N PRO A 236 -33.37 -19.70 -0.60
CA PRO A 236 -32.38 -19.62 0.48
C PRO A 236 -31.06 -20.38 0.29
N THR A 237 -31.05 -21.38 -0.58
CA THR A 237 -29.92 -22.29 -0.81
C THR A 237 -28.76 -21.66 -1.59
N GLN A 238 -28.95 -20.53 -2.27
CA GLN A 238 -27.90 -19.87 -3.08
C GLN A 238 -27.30 -18.61 -2.43
N ILE A 239 -27.68 -18.33 -1.16
CA ILE A 239 -27.55 -16.98 -0.58
C ILE A 239 -26.19 -16.65 0.09
N GLY A 240 -25.26 -17.61 0.22
CA GLY A 240 -24.03 -17.41 1.02
C GLY A 240 -22.91 -16.82 0.18
N ASP A 241 -22.30 -17.68 -0.62
CA ASP A 241 -21.12 -17.34 -1.40
C ASP A 241 -21.45 -16.44 -2.60
N GLY A 242 -22.64 -16.58 -3.17
CA GLY A 242 -23.11 -15.75 -4.29
C GLY A 242 -23.40 -14.29 -3.93
N TYR A 243 -23.67 -13.97 -2.66
CA TYR A 243 -24.03 -12.61 -2.24
C TYR A 243 -22.80 -11.72 -2.12
N ILE A 244 -21.74 -12.22 -1.47
CA ILE A 244 -20.48 -11.50 -1.32
C ILE A 244 -19.82 -11.34 -2.68
N THR A 245 -19.81 -12.40 -3.49
CA THR A 245 -19.23 -12.40 -4.84
C THR A 245 -19.95 -11.43 -5.79
N ASN A 246 -21.28 -11.37 -5.77
CA ASN A 246 -22.03 -10.39 -6.59
C ASN A 246 -21.88 -8.95 -6.08
N PHE A 247 -21.90 -8.73 -4.75
CA PHE A 247 -21.66 -7.41 -4.16
C PHE A 247 -20.26 -6.89 -4.53
N TYR A 248 -19.25 -7.76 -4.43
CA TYR A 248 -17.87 -7.50 -4.77
C TYR A 248 -17.65 -7.27 -6.29
N SER A 249 -18.24 -8.12 -7.13
CA SER A 249 -18.16 -8.03 -8.59
C SER A 249 -18.81 -6.75 -9.14
N MET A 250 -19.95 -6.33 -8.57
CA MET A 250 -20.67 -5.14 -9.04
C MET A 250 -20.03 -3.82 -8.59
N GLN A 251 -19.46 -3.76 -7.39
CA GLN A 251 -18.98 -2.48 -6.84
C GLN A 251 -17.54 -2.13 -7.23
N THR A 252 -16.68 -3.10 -7.51
CA THR A 252 -15.22 -2.87 -7.54
C THR A 252 -14.62 -2.97 -8.95
N MET A 253 -15.38 -3.47 -9.93
CA MET A 253 -14.85 -3.80 -11.25
C MET A 253 -14.38 -2.57 -12.04
N ARG A 254 -15.04 -1.41 -11.87
CA ARG A 254 -14.62 -0.15 -12.53
C ARG A 254 -13.30 0.34 -11.96
N GLN A 255 -13.17 0.31 -10.64
CA GLN A 255 -11.98 0.68 -9.88
C GLN A 255 -10.81 -0.23 -10.26
N ILE A 256 -11.01 -1.55 -10.25
CA ILE A 256 -9.97 -2.53 -10.62
C ILE A 256 -9.55 -2.34 -12.08
N LYS A 257 -10.48 -2.07 -13.01
CA LYS A 257 -10.15 -1.75 -14.41
C LYS A 257 -9.30 -0.49 -14.52
N GLN A 258 -9.62 0.56 -13.78
CA GLN A 258 -8.83 1.79 -13.75
C GLN A 258 -7.45 1.56 -13.12
N LEU A 259 -7.38 0.86 -11.98
CA LEU A 259 -6.14 0.46 -11.32
C LEU A 259 -5.21 -0.31 -12.25
N ARG A 260 -5.75 -1.32 -12.94
CA ARG A 260 -5.07 -2.08 -14.00
C ARG A 260 -4.53 -1.18 -15.09
N LYS A 261 -5.32 -0.20 -15.55
CA LYS A 261 -4.89 0.76 -16.58
C LYS A 261 -3.71 1.60 -16.08
N GLY A 262 -3.70 1.98 -14.80
CA GLY A 262 -2.58 2.69 -14.19
C GLY A 262 -1.30 1.86 -14.15
N LEU A 263 -1.38 0.60 -13.73
CA LEU A 263 -0.23 -0.32 -13.74
C LEU A 263 0.33 -0.53 -15.16
N LYS A 264 -0.55 -0.58 -16.17
CA LYS A 264 -0.17 -0.68 -17.58
C LYS A 264 0.55 0.57 -18.09
N ASP A 265 0.11 1.75 -17.65
CA ASP A 265 0.72 3.02 -18.08
C ASP A 265 2.21 3.08 -17.71
N VAL A 266 2.63 2.46 -16.59
CA VAL A 266 4.02 2.43 -16.10
C VAL A 266 4.85 1.27 -16.67
N MET A 267 4.28 0.50 -17.61
CA MET A 267 4.98 -0.57 -18.34
C MET A 267 5.48 -1.76 -17.49
N VAL A 268 5.06 -1.87 -16.23
CA VAL A 268 5.35 -3.04 -15.37
C VAL A 268 4.42 -4.22 -15.63
N TRP A 269 3.30 -4.01 -16.34
CA TRP A 269 2.29 -5.04 -16.61
C TRP A 269 2.83 -6.32 -17.27
N PRO A 270 3.74 -6.27 -18.27
CA PRO A 270 4.29 -7.48 -18.89
C PRO A 270 5.03 -8.40 -17.92
N LEU A 271 5.73 -7.83 -16.92
CA LEU A 271 6.38 -8.58 -15.84
C LEU A 271 5.32 -9.31 -15.02
N LEU A 272 4.34 -8.58 -14.51
CA LEU A 272 3.32 -9.11 -13.60
C LEU A 272 2.47 -10.21 -14.24
N THR A 273 2.17 -10.11 -15.54
CA THR A 273 1.40 -11.14 -16.25
C THR A 273 2.24 -12.35 -16.68
N SER A 274 3.53 -12.14 -16.99
CA SER A 274 4.41 -13.26 -17.37
C SER A 274 4.96 -14.03 -16.17
N ARG A 275 4.99 -13.37 -15.00
CA ARG A 275 5.54 -13.88 -13.74
C ARG A 275 4.57 -13.57 -12.59
N PRO A 276 3.51 -14.38 -12.41
CA PRO A 276 2.56 -14.22 -11.31
C PRO A 276 3.21 -14.32 -9.92
N ASP A 277 4.33 -15.03 -9.81
CA ASP A 277 5.16 -15.14 -8.61
C ASP A 277 5.86 -13.82 -8.20
N VAL A 278 5.87 -12.82 -9.07
CA VAL A 278 6.33 -11.45 -8.76
C VAL A 278 5.22 -10.59 -8.15
N VAL A 279 3.95 -10.96 -8.33
CA VAL A 279 2.80 -10.18 -7.82
C VAL A 279 2.87 -9.93 -6.30
N PRO A 280 3.26 -10.90 -5.45
CA PRO A 280 3.44 -10.66 -4.00
C PRO A 280 4.52 -9.63 -3.66
N LEU A 281 5.48 -9.38 -4.55
CA LEU A 281 6.49 -8.33 -4.35
C LEU A 281 5.90 -6.92 -4.52
N LEU A 282 4.89 -6.77 -5.39
CA LEU A 282 4.18 -5.51 -5.61
C LEU A 282 3.06 -5.29 -4.58
N PHE A 283 2.38 -6.37 -4.19
CA PHE A 283 1.25 -6.37 -3.25
C PHE A 283 1.49 -7.33 -2.09
N PRO A 284 2.42 -7.00 -1.19
CA PRO A 284 2.72 -7.84 -0.04
C PRO A 284 1.60 -7.80 0.99
N LYS A 285 1.46 -8.88 1.76
CA LYS A 285 0.56 -8.91 2.92
C LYS A 285 1.15 -8.11 4.08
N MET A 286 0.28 -7.48 4.85
CA MET A 286 0.66 -6.82 6.10
C MET A 286 1.15 -7.84 7.14
N ALA A 287 0.52 -9.02 7.22
CA ALA A 287 0.99 -10.09 8.11
C ALA A 287 2.42 -10.57 7.78
N GLU A 288 2.81 -10.56 6.50
CA GLU A 288 4.15 -10.94 6.04
C GLU A 288 5.20 -9.84 6.28
N MET A 289 4.76 -8.64 6.63
CA MET A 289 5.61 -7.48 6.96
C MET A 289 5.89 -7.33 8.46
N GLN A 290 5.39 -8.25 9.30
CA GLN A 290 5.82 -8.30 10.70
C GLN A 290 7.25 -8.85 10.76
N PHE A 291 8.20 -8.01 11.18
CA PHE A 291 9.59 -8.42 11.36
C PHE A 291 9.93 -8.50 12.85
N THR A 292 10.73 -9.49 13.21
CA THR A 292 11.23 -9.64 14.58
C THR A 292 12.48 -8.79 14.78
N PRO A 293 12.87 -8.51 16.04
CA PRO A 293 14.15 -7.86 16.31
C PRO A 293 15.32 -8.59 15.65
N GLN A 294 15.30 -9.93 15.63
CA GLN A 294 16.35 -10.75 15.03
C GLN A 294 16.45 -10.55 13.53
N MET A 295 15.30 -10.42 12.83
CA MET A 295 15.30 -10.11 11.40
C MET A 295 15.93 -8.75 11.12
N LEU A 296 15.64 -7.74 11.95
CA LEU A 296 16.26 -6.41 11.84
C LEU A 296 17.78 -6.47 12.08
N LEU A 297 18.21 -7.15 13.15
CA LEU A 297 19.62 -7.30 13.51
C LEU A 297 20.46 -7.97 12.42
N GLN A 298 19.88 -8.95 11.70
CA GLN A 298 20.55 -9.63 10.58
C GLN A 298 20.77 -8.73 9.36
N LYS A 299 20.03 -7.63 9.25
CA LYS A 299 20.15 -6.67 8.14
C LYS A 299 21.17 -5.57 8.41
N ILE A 300 21.64 -5.45 9.65
CA ILE A 300 22.56 -4.37 10.05
C ILE A 300 24.01 -4.76 9.78
N THR A 301 24.64 -3.98 8.91
CA THR A 301 26.09 -3.86 8.78
C THR A 301 26.59 -2.97 9.92
N TRP A 302 27.23 -3.62 10.91
CA TRP A 302 27.79 -2.97 12.10
C TRP A 302 29.16 -2.32 11.78
N PRO A 303 29.54 -1.26 12.50
CA PRO A 303 30.88 -0.68 12.37
C PRO A 303 31.96 -1.73 12.70
N VAL A 304 33.06 -1.73 11.92
CA VAL A 304 34.16 -2.69 12.02
C VAL A 304 35.25 -2.14 12.95
N GLU A 305 35.91 -3.02 13.70
CA GLU A 305 36.91 -2.70 14.73
C GLU A 305 38.20 -2.02 14.21
N ASP A 306 38.45 -2.09 12.89
CA ASP A 306 39.70 -1.63 12.25
C ASP A 306 39.53 -0.37 11.38
N SER A 307 38.49 0.44 11.58
CA SER A 307 38.46 1.76 10.92
C SER A 307 39.55 2.63 11.52
N ASP A 308 40.50 3.11 10.69
CA ASP A 308 41.54 4.10 11.04
C ASP A 308 40.99 5.46 11.54
N ASP A 309 39.70 5.52 11.87
CA ASP A 309 39.03 6.66 12.48
C ASP A 309 39.48 6.76 13.95
N GLU A 310 40.55 7.55 14.19
CA GLU A 310 41.17 7.83 15.49
C GLU A 310 40.20 8.42 16.56
N ASP A 311 38.93 8.65 16.20
CA ASP A 311 37.95 9.38 17.01
C ASP A 311 37.19 8.52 18.03
N PHE A 312 37.14 7.18 17.91
CA PHE A 312 36.36 6.32 18.82
C PHE A 312 37.09 5.04 19.24
N ASP A 313 37.18 4.80 20.55
CA ASP A 313 37.75 3.56 21.08
C ASP A 313 36.79 2.35 20.94
N LEU A 314 37.38 1.16 20.97
CA LEU A 314 36.67 -0.13 20.85
C LEU A 314 35.61 -0.31 21.95
N GLU A 315 35.87 0.17 23.16
CA GLU A 315 34.97 0.01 24.30
C GLU A 315 33.68 0.82 24.12
N SER A 316 33.81 2.06 23.68
CA SER A 316 32.71 2.96 23.34
C SER A 316 31.88 2.39 22.19
N THR A 317 32.54 1.89 21.15
CA THR A 317 31.89 1.23 20.00
C THR A 317 31.08 0.00 20.44
N CYS A 318 31.66 -0.86 21.28
CA CYS A 318 30.97 -2.03 21.82
C CYS A 318 29.74 -1.64 22.66
N ARG A 319 29.87 -0.61 23.52
CA ARG A 319 28.77 -0.14 24.37
C ARG A 319 27.62 0.43 23.56
N ILE A 320 27.91 1.27 22.56
CA ILE A 320 26.89 1.93 21.72
C ILE A 320 26.15 0.90 20.87
N THR A 321 26.87 0.02 20.20
CA THR A 321 26.26 -1.03 19.39
C THR A 321 25.49 -2.03 20.25
N GLY A 322 25.99 -2.35 21.44
CA GLY A 322 25.29 -3.16 22.44
C GLY A 322 23.96 -2.54 22.90
N PHE A 323 23.95 -1.24 23.20
CA PHE A 323 22.73 -0.51 23.55
C PHE A 323 21.71 -0.53 22.41
N LEU A 324 22.14 -0.27 21.17
CA LEU A 324 21.24 -0.33 20.02
C LEU A 324 20.63 -1.74 19.85
N ARG A 325 21.43 -2.81 20.01
CA ARG A 325 20.90 -4.18 19.96
C ARG A 325 19.83 -4.41 21.01
N MET A 326 20.08 -4.02 22.24
CA MET A 326 19.10 -4.12 23.33
C MET A 326 17.83 -3.30 23.04
N PHE A 327 17.98 -2.09 22.50
CA PHE A 327 16.84 -1.26 22.10
C PHE A 327 16.03 -1.90 20.97
N ILE A 328 16.69 -2.51 19.99
CA ILE A 328 16.02 -3.26 18.91
C ILE A 328 15.24 -4.46 19.49
N GLU A 329 15.81 -5.16 20.47
CA GLU A 329 15.16 -6.32 21.09
C GLU A 329 13.97 -5.99 21.99
N THR A 330 13.92 -4.77 22.54
CA THR A 330 12.93 -4.38 23.57
C THR A 330 12.00 -3.23 23.15
N GLY A 331 12.33 -2.50 22.09
CA GLY A 331 11.62 -1.29 21.67
C GLY A 331 10.58 -1.49 20.57
N THR A 332 9.91 -0.40 20.20
CA THR A 332 8.92 -0.38 19.12
C THR A 332 9.62 -0.33 17.76
N LEU A 333 9.80 -1.50 17.15
CA LEU A 333 10.49 -1.67 15.86
C LEU A 333 9.95 -0.79 14.72
N ALA A 334 8.64 -0.61 14.62
CA ALA A 334 8.01 0.20 13.58
C ALA A 334 8.42 1.68 13.68
N GLN A 335 8.48 2.23 14.89
CA GLN A 335 8.92 3.60 15.14
C GLN A 335 10.42 3.76 14.85
N LEU A 336 11.22 2.76 15.22
CA LEU A 336 12.65 2.75 14.93
C LEU A 336 12.92 2.72 13.42
N LEU A 337 12.24 1.88 12.65
CA LEU A 337 12.40 1.87 11.20
C LEU A 337 11.89 3.16 10.56
N THR A 338 10.77 3.70 11.05
CA THR A 338 10.26 4.99 10.58
C THR A 338 11.29 6.09 10.78
N PHE A 339 11.98 6.09 11.93
CA PHE A 339 13.09 7.00 12.18
C PHE A 339 14.30 6.72 11.28
N TRP A 340 14.70 5.45 11.12
CA TRP A 340 15.92 5.05 10.43
C TRP A 340 15.82 5.25 8.91
N VAL A 341 14.73 4.79 8.31
CA VAL A 341 14.57 4.70 6.85
C VAL A 341 13.38 5.49 6.31
N GLY A 342 12.60 6.12 7.18
CA GLY A 342 11.41 6.88 6.80
C GLY A 342 10.15 6.02 6.64
N TRP A 343 10.19 4.74 7.04
CA TRP A 343 9.02 3.84 6.97
C TRP A 343 9.12 2.62 7.88
N GLU A 344 8.02 1.88 8.02
CA GLU A 344 7.85 0.67 8.83
C GLU A 344 8.21 -0.62 8.07
N MET A 345 8.86 -0.54 6.90
CA MET A 345 9.31 -1.71 6.15
C MET A 345 10.80 -1.96 6.31
N LEU A 346 11.17 -3.23 6.54
CA LEU A 346 12.55 -3.66 6.70
C LEU A 346 13.31 -3.59 5.37
N PRO A 347 14.34 -2.73 5.22
CA PRO A 347 15.12 -2.65 3.98
C PRO A 347 16.04 -3.87 3.81
N PRO A 348 16.59 -4.07 2.59
CA PRO A 348 17.47 -5.20 2.30
C PRO A 348 18.78 -5.16 3.10
N GLU A 349 19.26 -3.97 3.47
CA GLU A 349 20.47 -3.73 4.26
C GLU A 349 20.30 -2.43 5.07
N LEU A 350 20.88 -2.40 6.27
CA LEU A 350 20.98 -1.23 7.15
C LEU A 350 22.45 -1.07 7.54
N ARG A 351 22.89 0.16 7.76
CA ARG A 351 24.26 0.44 8.21
C ARG A 351 24.23 1.31 9.45
N VAL A 352 25.09 0.98 10.41
CA VAL A 352 25.32 1.78 11.62
C VAL A 352 26.67 2.46 11.51
N GLU A 353 26.67 3.77 11.75
CA GLU A 353 27.87 4.59 11.90
C GLU A 353 27.90 5.22 13.29
N ILE A 354 29.08 5.45 13.83
CA ILE A 354 29.27 6.14 15.11
C ILE A 354 29.78 7.53 14.82
N SER A 355 29.20 8.54 15.45
CA SER A 355 29.59 9.95 15.26
C SER A 355 29.39 10.75 16.54
N GLY A 356 30.06 11.90 16.66
CA GLY A 356 29.92 12.78 17.81
C GLY A 356 28.59 13.56 17.81
N GLY A 357 27.98 13.74 18.98
CA GLY A 357 26.81 14.62 19.19
C GLY A 357 25.89 14.16 20.33
N THR A 358 24.70 14.78 20.43
CA THR A 358 23.74 14.62 21.53
C THR A 358 22.53 13.70 21.29
N LEU A 359 22.16 13.37 20.05
CA LEU A 359 20.98 12.53 19.74
C LEU A 359 21.27 11.65 18.52
N PRO A 360 20.77 10.38 18.47
CA PRO A 360 20.87 9.59 17.25
C PRO A 360 20.31 10.38 16.06
N THR A 361 21.01 10.30 14.93
CA THR A 361 20.56 10.91 13.67
C THR A 361 20.43 9.83 12.62
N SER A 362 19.37 9.87 11.82
CA SER A 362 19.28 9.06 10.61
C SER A 362 19.73 9.89 9.42
N SER A 363 20.62 9.34 8.62
CA SER A 363 21.05 9.94 7.36
C SER A 363 20.53 9.04 6.24
N THR A 364 19.33 9.34 5.78
CA THR A 364 18.88 8.82 4.50
C THR A 364 19.56 9.66 3.43
N CYS A 365 20.64 9.14 2.84
CA CYS A 365 21.52 9.76 1.81
C CYS A 365 22.58 10.77 2.30
N TYR A 366 23.85 10.39 2.14
CA TYR A 366 24.99 11.32 2.02
C TYR A 366 26.10 10.63 1.23
N ASP A 367 26.19 10.94 -0.07
CA ASP A 367 27.41 11.23 -0.85
C ASP A 367 27.15 10.97 -2.36
N PRO A 368 27.10 12.01 -3.22
CA PRO A 368 26.84 11.85 -4.66
C PRO A 368 27.91 11.07 -5.43
N VAL A 369 29.04 10.72 -4.82
CA VAL A 369 30.19 10.08 -5.51
C VAL A 369 30.23 8.55 -5.34
N GLN A 370 29.46 7.96 -4.42
CA GLN A 370 29.50 6.52 -4.12
C GLN A 370 28.14 5.79 -4.10
N CYS A 371 27.07 6.39 -4.64
CA CYS A 371 25.75 5.76 -4.68
C CYS A 371 25.58 4.79 -5.89
N GLU A 372 26.31 3.68 -5.90
CA GLU A 372 25.90 2.48 -6.69
C GLU A 372 25.12 1.45 -5.85
N LYS A 373 25.00 1.67 -4.53
CA LYS A 373 24.26 0.82 -3.59
C LYS A 373 23.32 1.65 -2.71
N MET A 374 22.13 1.13 -2.45
CA MET A 374 21.17 1.75 -1.53
C MET A 374 21.63 1.56 -0.08
N ASP A 375 22.38 2.53 0.44
CA ASP A 375 22.85 2.49 1.84
C ASP A 375 21.85 3.23 2.76
N PHE A 376 21.42 2.56 3.84
CA PHE A 376 20.51 3.11 4.86
C PHE A 376 21.25 3.31 6.18
N ILE A 377 21.73 4.53 6.43
CA ILE A 377 22.69 4.80 7.51
C ILE A 377 22.00 5.45 8.71
N VAL A 378 22.16 4.87 9.91
CA VAL A 378 21.92 5.57 11.18
C VAL A 378 23.23 5.83 11.87
N ARG A 379 23.36 7.09 12.31
CA ARG A 379 24.48 7.59 13.09
C ARG A 379 24.08 7.65 14.55
N ILE A 380 24.71 6.82 15.37
CA ILE A 380 24.44 6.75 16.81
C ILE A 380 25.50 7.56 17.53
N GLN A 381 25.06 8.39 18.48
CA GLN A 381 25.91 9.37 19.12
C GLN A 381 26.22 8.99 20.57
N CYS A 382 27.47 9.23 21.00
CA CYS A 382 28.01 8.75 22.28
C CYS A 382 27.40 9.41 23.52
N SER A 383 27.04 10.71 23.49
CA SER A 383 26.91 11.46 24.74
C SER A 383 25.71 11.09 25.62
N LEU A 384 24.74 10.31 25.10
CA LEU A 384 23.56 9.87 25.83
C LEU A 384 23.70 8.49 26.49
N ILE A 385 24.73 7.71 26.16
CA ILE A 385 24.92 6.36 26.74
C ILE A 385 25.79 6.41 28.00
N PHE A 386 26.39 7.58 28.29
CA PHE A 386 27.28 7.81 29.43
C PHE A 386 26.67 8.71 30.53
N GLN A 387 25.36 8.96 30.51
CA GLN A 387 24.59 9.48 31.65
C GLN A 387 23.67 8.39 32.18
#